data_AF-A0A522QDJ5-F1
#
_entry.id   AF-A0A522QDJ5-F1
#
_cell.length_a   1.000
_cell.length_b   1.000
_cell.length_c   1.000
_cell.angle_alpha   90.00
_cell.angle_beta   90.00
_cell.angle_gamma   90.00
#
_symmetry.space_group_name_H-M   'P 1'
#
loop_
_entity.id
_entity.type
_entity.pdbx_description
1 polymer ?
#
loop_
_entity_poly.entity_id
_entity_poly.type
_entity_poly.pdbx_seq_one_letter_code
_entity_poly.pdbx_strand_id
1 'polypeptide(L)'
;GAVNDEIVLAAGGNEIVASITSESARNLDLHVGKRVLALVKASSVLVGLPAANPALSARNQLRGTISRVTPGAVNGEVGIQLPRGPVITAIISLDSLKALALKEGMEAMAIFNASSVILVGVE
;
A
#
# COMPACT_ATOMS: atom_id res chain seq x y z
N GLY A 1 -14.50 -9.36 13.68
CA GLY A 1 -14.04 -10.38 14.63
C GLY A 1 -14.17 -9.90 16.06
N ALA A 2 -13.62 -10.67 17.01
CA ALA A 2 -13.69 -10.38 18.44
C ALA A 2 -12.88 -9.14 18.86
N VAL A 3 -11.79 -8.84 18.14
CA VAL A 3 -10.88 -7.71 18.42
C VAL A 3 -10.68 -6.84 17.18
N ASN A 4 -10.42 -7.47 16.04
CA ASN A 4 -10.23 -6.79 14.75
C ASN A 4 -11.26 -7.21 13.71
N ASP A 5 -11.51 -6.28 12.80
CA ASP A 5 -12.25 -6.45 11.56
C ASP A 5 -11.31 -6.28 10.37
N GLU A 6 -11.48 -7.12 9.33
CA GLU A 6 -10.87 -6.89 8.02
C GLU A 6 -11.88 -6.17 7.13
N ILE A 7 -11.47 -5.03 6.59
CA ILE A 7 -12.27 -4.20 5.69
C ILE A 7 -11.63 -4.26 4.31
N VAL A 8 -12.39 -4.66 3.30
CA VAL A 8 -11.97 -4.67 1.89
C VAL A 8 -12.50 -3.44 1.19
N LEU A 9 -11.61 -2.70 0.54
CA LEU A 9 -11.88 -1.40 -0.06
C LEU A 9 -11.59 -1.46 -1.55
N ALA A 10 -12.53 -0.97 -2.37
CA ALA A 10 -12.28 -0.77 -3.79
C ALA A 10 -11.64 0.61 -4.01
N ALA A 11 -10.45 0.64 -4.62
CA ALA A 11 -9.70 1.86 -4.93
C ALA A 11 -9.18 1.83 -6.38
N GLY A 12 -9.88 2.51 -7.30
CA GLY A 12 -9.45 2.63 -8.70
C GLY A 12 -9.26 1.29 -9.40
N GLY A 13 -10.16 0.32 -9.16
CA GLY A 13 -10.07 -1.03 -9.72
C GLY A 13 -9.08 -1.97 -9.01
N ASN A 14 -8.52 -1.56 -7.88
CA ASN A 14 -7.68 -2.38 -7.01
C ASN A 14 -8.43 -2.64 -5.69
N GLU A 15 -8.11 -3.73 -5.01
CA GLU A 15 -8.60 -4.01 -3.66
C GLU A 15 -7.52 -3.69 -2.63
N ILE A 16 -7.89 -2.98 -1.57
CA ILE A 16 -7.04 -2.71 -0.41
C ILE A 16 -7.71 -3.32 0.81
N VAL A 17 -6.96 -4.12 1.57
CA VAL A 17 -7.40 -4.72 2.83
C VAL A 17 -6.83 -3.91 3.98
N ALA A 18 -7.71 -3.43 4.86
CA ALA A 18 -7.37 -2.80 6.13
C ALA A 18 -7.76 -3.72 7.28
N SER A 19 -6.90 -3.82 8.30
CA SER A 19 -7.25 -4.48 9.56
C SER A 19 -7.32 -3.40 10.64
N ILE A 20 -8.52 -3.17 11.17
CA ILE A 20 -8.79 -2.16 12.19
C ILE A 20 -9.50 -2.81 13.38
N THR A 21 -9.55 -2.13 14.52
CA THR A 21 -10.32 -2.63 15.66
C THR A 21 -11.81 -2.67 15.33
N SER A 22 -12.53 -3.66 15.84
CA SER A 22 -13.98 -3.75 15.61
C SER A 22 -14.73 -2.54 16.18
N GLU A 23 -14.18 -1.88 17.20
CA GLU A 23 -14.67 -0.61 17.70
C GLU A 23 -14.51 0.52 16.69
N SER A 24 -13.35 0.64 16.03
CA SER A 24 -13.15 1.64 14.97
C SER A 24 -14.10 1.42 13.80
N ALA A 25 -14.34 0.16 13.41
CA ALA A 25 -15.29 -0.16 12.35
C ALA A 25 -16.72 0.30 12.68
N ARG A 26 -17.15 0.09 13.94
CA ARG A 26 -18.45 0.59 14.44
C ARG A 26 -18.50 2.11 14.55
N ASN A 27 -17.44 2.75 15.07
CA ASN A 27 -17.39 4.20 15.24
C ASN A 27 -17.39 4.93 13.90
N LEU A 28 -16.75 4.34 12.88
CA LEU A 28 -16.81 4.81 11.51
C LEU A 28 -18.11 4.39 10.79
N ASP A 29 -18.98 3.61 11.44
CA ASP A 29 -20.22 3.05 10.89
C ASP A 29 -19.99 2.41 9.50
N LEU A 30 -18.97 1.55 9.40
CA LEU A 30 -18.60 0.95 8.12
C LEU A 30 -19.65 -0.06 7.67
N HIS A 31 -20.14 0.13 6.45
CA HIS A 31 -21.04 -0.79 5.76
C HIS A 31 -20.74 -0.76 4.25
N VAL A 32 -21.19 -1.79 3.52
CA VAL A 32 -21.00 -1.87 2.07
C VAL A 32 -21.58 -0.61 1.40
N GLY A 33 -20.78 0.03 0.54
CA GLY A 33 -21.16 1.26 -0.14
C GLY A 33 -20.76 2.54 0.60
N LYS A 34 -20.38 2.46 1.89
CA LYS A 34 -19.84 3.63 2.61
C LYS A 34 -18.49 4.03 2.03
N ARG A 35 -18.35 5.32 1.72
CA ARG A 35 -17.09 5.88 1.26
C ARG A 35 -16.18 6.15 2.45
N VAL A 36 -14.89 5.90 2.27
CA VAL A 36 -13.83 6.22 3.23
C VAL A 36 -12.56 6.58 2.48
N LEU A 37 -11.63 7.25 3.14
CA LEU A 37 -10.25 7.41 2.69
C LEU A 37 -9.37 6.37 3.36
N ALA A 38 -8.57 5.67 2.56
CA ALA A 38 -7.52 4.78 3.04
C ALA A 38 -6.18 5.50 3.01
N LEU A 39 -5.55 5.63 4.15
CA LEU A 39 -4.24 6.25 4.32
C LEU A 39 -3.21 5.16 4.61
N VAL A 40 -2.11 5.14 3.86
CA VAL A 40 -0.98 4.25 4.09
C VAL A 40 0.28 5.09 4.14
N LYS A 41 1.03 4.99 5.24
CA LYS A 41 2.28 5.73 5.38
C LYS A 41 3.34 5.15 4.44
N ALA A 42 4.00 5.99 3.65
CA ALA A 42 4.97 5.55 2.64
C ALA A 42 6.11 4.68 3.22
N SER A 43 6.55 4.94 4.45
CA SER A 43 7.58 4.14 5.13
C SER A 43 7.11 2.75 5.60
N SER A 44 5.82 2.44 5.46
CA SER A 44 5.25 1.11 5.73
C SER A 44 5.05 0.27 4.48
N VAL A 45 5.36 0.84 3.31
CA VAL A 45 5.26 0.19 2.00
C VAL A 45 6.62 -0.35 1.60
N LEU A 46 6.68 -1.65 1.35
CA LEU A 46 7.81 -2.32 0.75
C LEU A 46 7.68 -2.33 -0.77
N VAL A 47 8.81 -2.30 -1.46
CA VAL A 47 8.88 -2.46 -2.92
C VAL A 47 9.33 -3.88 -3.24
N GLY A 48 8.48 -4.64 -3.92
CA GLY A 48 8.80 -5.98 -4.42
C GLY A 48 9.01 -5.99 -5.94
N LEU A 49 9.89 -6.86 -6.42
CA LEU A 49 10.03 -7.14 -7.85
C LEU A 49 9.19 -8.37 -8.24
N PRO A 50 8.45 -8.37 -9.36
CA PRO A 50 7.57 -9.47 -9.76
C PRO A 50 8.24 -10.84 -9.82
N ALA A 51 9.49 -10.89 -10.29
CA ALA A 51 10.26 -12.13 -10.46
C ALA A 51 10.60 -12.83 -9.14
N ALA A 52 10.58 -12.11 -8.00
CA ALA A 52 10.97 -12.67 -6.72
C ALA A 52 9.87 -13.53 -6.06
N ASN A 53 8.62 -13.47 -6.56
CA ASN A 53 7.41 -14.11 -6.02
C ASN A 53 7.48 -14.43 -4.50
N PRO A 54 7.64 -13.40 -3.64
CA PRO A 54 7.95 -13.65 -2.24
C PRO A 54 6.70 -14.14 -1.50
N ALA A 55 6.82 -15.24 -0.77
CA ALA A 55 5.78 -15.71 0.14
C ALA A 55 5.71 -14.77 1.35
N LEU A 56 4.81 -13.79 1.29
CA LEU A 56 4.63 -12.77 2.34
C LEU A 56 3.24 -12.87 2.97
N SER A 57 3.18 -12.67 4.28
CA SER A 57 1.92 -12.55 5.03
C SER A 57 1.20 -11.21 4.80
N ALA A 58 1.85 -10.26 4.14
CA ALA A 58 1.27 -8.98 3.79
C ALA A 58 0.04 -9.19 2.88
N ARG A 59 -1.11 -8.69 3.33
CA ARG A 59 -2.40 -8.83 2.65
C ARG A 59 -2.51 -7.95 1.40
N ASN A 60 -1.80 -6.82 1.38
CA ASN A 60 -1.77 -5.93 0.23
C ASN A 60 -0.50 -6.16 -0.57
N GLN A 61 -0.64 -6.66 -1.80
CA GLN A 61 0.44 -6.87 -2.75
C GLN A 61 -0.02 -6.35 -4.13
N LEU A 62 0.12 -5.05 -4.33
CA LEU A 62 -0.45 -4.33 -5.47
C LEU A 62 0.58 -4.18 -6.58
N ARG A 63 0.31 -4.80 -7.74
CA ARG A 63 1.17 -4.73 -8.92
C ARG A 63 1.01 -3.39 -9.64
N GLY A 64 2.11 -2.85 -10.11
CA GLY A 64 2.13 -1.62 -10.88
C GLY A 64 3.46 -1.40 -11.58
N THR A 65 3.65 -0.17 -12.06
CA THR A 65 4.88 0.26 -12.74
C THR A 65 5.49 1.41 -11.96
N ILE A 66 6.81 1.41 -11.79
CA ILE A 66 7.51 2.52 -11.17
C ILE A 66 7.35 3.76 -12.05
N SER A 67 6.66 4.77 -11.54
CA SER A 67 6.43 6.05 -12.23
C SER A 67 7.47 7.10 -11.87
N ARG A 68 8.11 6.98 -10.70
CA ARG A 68 9.16 7.90 -10.25
C ARG A 68 10.12 7.23 -9.28
N VAL A 69 11.40 7.57 -9.36
CA VAL A 69 12.43 7.24 -8.35
C VAL A 69 13.17 8.51 -7.96
N THR A 70 13.15 8.88 -6.67
CA THR A 70 13.87 10.04 -6.13
C THR A 70 14.85 9.59 -5.06
N PRO A 71 16.14 9.45 -5.38
CA PRO A 71 17.17 9.16 -4.40
C PRO A 71 17.36 10.35 -3.43
N GLY A 72 17.40 10.08 -2.14
CA GLY A 72 17.87 11.02 -1.12
C GLY A 72 19.20 10.57 -0.51
N ALA A 73 19.67 11.28 0.52
CA ALA A 73 20.96 11.00 1.15
C ALA A 73 20.96 9.67 1.96
N VAL A 74 19.84 9.35 2.61
CA VAL A 74 19.69 8.15 3.47
C VAL A 74 18.60 7.22 2.94
N ASN A 75 17.48 7.81 2.51
CA ASN A 75 16.35 7.09 1.95
C ASN A 75 16.12 7.52 0.50
N GLY A 76 15.44 6.68 -0.27
CA GLY A 76 14.86 7.01 -1.55
C GLY A 76 13.34 6.91 -1.51
N GLU A 77 12.69 7.72 -2.34
CA GLU A 77 11.27 7.67 -2.60
C GLU A 77 11.01 6.95 -3.93
N VAL A 78 10.05 6.03 -3.94
CA VAL A 78 9.63 5.29 -5.13
C VAL A 78 8.12 5.44 -5.28
N GLY A 79 7.68 5.99 -6.42
CA GLY A 79 6.28 6.04 -6.81
C GLY A 79 5.93 4.84 -7.69
N ILE A 80 4.90 4.08 -7.32
CA ILE A 80 4.38 2.94 -8.07
C ILE A 80 2.97 3.27 -8.56
N GLN A 81 2.81 3.44 -9.87
CA GLN A 81 1.54 3.66 -10.52
C GLN A 81 0.76 2.34 -10.62
N LEU A 82 -0.40 2.27 -9.97
CA LEU A 82 -1.31 1.13 -10.10
C LEU A 82 -2.14 1.22 -11.40
N PRO A 83 -2.55 0.09 -12.01
CA PRO A 83 -3.43 0.12 -13.18
C PRO A 83 -4.75 0.83 -12.87
N ARG A 84 -5.05 1.93 -13.58
CA ARG A 84 -6.26 2.75 -13.42
C ARG A 84 -6.50 3.26 -11.98
N GLY A 85 -5.46 3.25 -11.15
CA GLY A 85 -5.52 3.58 -9.73
C GLY A 85 -4.60 4.73 -9.35
N PRO A 86 -4.44 4.98 -8.04
CA PRO A 86 -3.51 6.00 -7.54
C PRO A 86 -2.05 5.56 -7.70
N VAL A 87 -1.14 6.51 -7.51
CA VAL A 87 0.28 6.21 -7.24
C VAL A 87 0.42 5.85 -5.77
N ILE A 88 1.04 4.71 -5.47
CA ILE A 88 1.46 4.35 -4.11
C ILE A 88 2.93 4.74 -3.95
N THR A 89 3.22 5.58 -2.96
CA THR A 89 4.58 5.99 -2.63
C THR A 89 5.17 5.08 -1.55
N ALA A 90 6.40 4.63 -1.78
CA ALA A 90 7.22 3.92 -0.81
C ALA A 90 8.47 4.74 -0.45
N ILE A 91 8.85 4.73 0.82
CA ILE A 91 10.15 5.22 1.27
C ILE A 91 10.98 4.01 1.69
N ILE A 92 12.11 3.81 1.01
CA ILE A 92 13.05 2.70 1.25
C ILE A 92 14.45 3.25 1.51
N SER A 93 15.35 2.44 2.08
CA SER A 93 16.74 2.88 2.23
C SER A 93 17.39 3.11 0.85
N LEU A 94 18.33 4.05 0.80
CA LEU A 94 19.10 4.30 -0.43
C LEU A 94 19.84 3.04 -0.89
N ASP A 95 20.31 2.22 0.05
CA ASP A 95 20.97 0.95 -0.25
C ASP A 95 20.02 -0.05 -0.90
N SER A 96 18.76 -0.14 -0.45
CA SER A 96 17.75 -1.00 -1.07
C SER A 96 17.43 -0.54 -2.49
N LEU A 97 17.29 0.77 -2.69
CA LEU A 97 17.04 1.35 -4.02
C LEU A 97 18.16 0.98 -4.99
N LYS A 98 19.42 1.11 -4.56
CA LYS A 98 20.61 0.74 -5.36
C LYS A 98 20.68 -0.77 -5.60
N ALA A 99 20.50 -1.58 -4.56
CA ALA A 99 20.61 -3.04 -4.63
C ALA A 99 19.55 -3.65 -5.56
N LEU A 100 18.34 -3.12 -5.54
CA LEU A 100 17.24 -3.53 -6.43
C LEU A 100 17.33 -2.89 -7.82
N ALA A 101 18.30 -1.99 -8.04
CA ALA A 101 18.51 -1.24 -9.27
C ALA A 101 17.22 -0.61 -9.83
N LEU A 102 16.37 -0.07 -8.94
CA LEU A 102 15.04 0.44 -9.29
C LEU A 102 15.14 1.63 -10.24
N LYS A 103 14.30 1.63 -11.28
CA LYS A 103 14.20 2.67 -12.31
C LYS A 103 12.76 2.85 -12.74
N GLU A 104 12.46 4.04 -13.23
CA GLU A 104 11.17 4.34 -13.88
C GLU A 104 10.91 3.37 -15.03
N GLY A 105 9.64 3.00 -15.21
CA GLY A 105 9.18 2.04 -16.22
C GLY A 105 9.31 0.57 -15.81
N MET A 106 10.03 0.25 -14.73
CA MET A 106 10.11 -1.13 -14.24
C MET A 106 8.78 -1.59 -13.62
N GLU A 107 8.43 -2.86 -13.81
CA GLU A 107 7.36 -3.48 -13.04
C GLU A 107 7.77 -3.66 -11.58
N ALA A 108 6.86 -3.35 -10.67
CA ALA A 108 7.06 -3.45 -9.23
C ALA A 108 5.75 -3.78 -8.50
N MET A 109 5.87 -4.09 -7.22
CA MET A 109 4.76 -4.32 -6.31
C MET A 109 4.88 -3.41 -5.10
N ALA A 110 3.81 -2.68 -4.78
CA ALA A 110 3.64 -2.04 -3.48
C ALA A 110 3.09 -3.07 -2.50
N ILE A 111 3.85 -3.35 -1.44
CA ILE A 111 3.53 -4.40 -0.48
C ILE A 111 3.41 -3.80 0.92
N PHE A 112 2.28 -3.99 1.59
CA PHE A 112 2.08 -3.51 2.95
C PHE A 112 1.08 -4.37 3.72
N ASN A 113 1.21 -4.38 5.05
CA ASN A 113 0.30 -5.13 5.91
C ASN A 113 -1.06 -4.41 6.00
N ALA A 114 -2.14 -5.16 6.19
CA ALA A 114 -3.47 -4.62 6.42
C ALA A 114 -3.53 -3.71 7.67
N SER A 115 -2.72 -4.00 8.69
CA SER A 115 -2.59 -3.17 9.88
C SER A 115 -1.88 -1.82 9.65
N SER A 116 -1.24 -1.62 8.49
CA SER A 116 -0.62 -0.35 8.11
C SER A 116 -1.61 0.62 7.45
N VAL A 117 -2.85 0.19 7.21
CA VAL A 117 -3.90 1.00 6.56
C VAL A 117 -4.75 1.67 7.62
N ILE A 118 -4.82 2.99 7.59
CA ILE A 118 -5.70 3.80 8.43
C ILE A 118 -6.92 4.21 7.61
N LEU A 119 -8.12 4.04 8.17
CA LEU A 119 -9.36 4.48 7.55
C LEU A 119 -9.84 5.78 8.17
N VAL A 120 -10.26 6.70 7.31
CA VAL A 120 -10.88 7.97 7.68
C VAL A 120 -12.25 8.04 7.02
N GLY A 121 -13.29 8.29 7.81
CA GLY A 121 -14.64 8.51 7.28
C GLY A 121 -14.70 9.76 6.41
N VAL A 122 -15.52 9.72 5.37
CA VAL A 122 -15.86 10.92 4.58
C VAL A 122 -17.35 11.18 4.66
N GLU A 123 -17.72 12.46 4.54
CA GLU A 123 -19.12 12.89 4.44
C GLU A 123 -19.77 12.50 3.11
#